data_AF-A0A940UQN0-F1
#
_entry.id   AF-A0A940UQN0-F1
#
_cell.length_a   1.000
_cell.length_b   1.000
_cell.length_c   1.000
_cell.angle_alpha   90.00
_cell.angle_beta   90.00
_cell.angle_gamma   90.00
#
_symmetry.space_group_name_H-M   'P 1'
#
loop_
_entity.id
_entity.type
_entity.pdbx_description
1 polymer ?
#
loop_
_entity_poly.entity_id
_entity_poly.type
_entity_poly.pdbx_seq_one_letter_code
_entity_poly.pdbx_strand_id
1 'polypeptide(L)'
;MGMSAQIMRNILSNWGSFALGAIIQFMMMPFLVRHLGDTQYGIWILIMSFTGFLGLFDFGVSGSVVKYVAEFKAKDDNEELNRVCSSAFYMFVAAGIAVFLIAIVIALKFVHNFKIPAEEISSARWVTAIIGFQIGLSLPLGFFTGFMRGMQRYDHVAGISLAILIVRTVVTVALVLMGYRLVAIAITLVFSTLTAGAIRAVYVFRGNRRLRLKPAFINRDTLAMVGRYSFLLFIYYLATRLVFSVGNLAISTPRVKVWPFRNSLSTGQNIP
;
A
#
# COMPACT_ATOMS: atom_id res chain seq x y z
N MET A 1 -2.69 -19.25 -26.26
CA MET A 1 -3.24 -19.62 -24.94
C MET A 1 -4.60 -18.95 -24.81
N GLY A 2 -5.66 -19.71 -24.54
CA GLY A 2 -7.03 -19.18 -24.47
C GLY A 2 -7.21 -18.16 -23.35
N MET A 3 -8.11 -17.20 -23.55
CA MET A 3 -8.45 -16.13 -22.60
C MET A 3 -8.79 -16.68 -21.20
N SER A 4 -9.42 -17.86 -21.13
CA SER A 4 -9.75 -18.56 -19.88
C SER A 4 -8.53 -19.03 -19.08
N ALA A 5 -7.49 -19.54 -19.74
CA ALA A 5 -6.27 -20.00 -19.09
C ALA A 5 -5.45 -18.83 -18.50
N GLN A 6 -5.45 -17.68 -19.19
CA GLN A 6 -4.79 -16.47 -18.70
C GLN A 6 -5.53 -15.87 -17.50
N ILE A 7 -6.86 -15.85 -17.52
CA ILE A 7 -7.70 -15.42 -16.39
C ILE A 7 -7.49 -16.34 -15.18
N MET A 8 -7.51 -17.67 -15.37
CA MET A 8 -7.29 -18.64 -14.30
C MET A 8 -5.91 -18.47 -13.64
N ARG A 9 -4.86 -18.31 -14.46
CA ARG A 9 -3.50 -18.05 -13.96
C ARG A 9 -3.42 -16.74 -13.16
N ASN A 10 -4.08 -15.68 -13.63
CA ASN A 10 -4.12 -14.40 -12.93
C ASN A 10 -4.84 -14.52 -11.57
N ILE A 11 -5.96 -15.23 -11.52
CA ILE A 11 -6.72 -15.47 -10.28
C ILE A 11 -5.85 -16.28 -9.31
N LEU A 12 -5.35 -17.44 -9.73
CA LEU A 12 -4.53 -18.31 -8.87
C LEU A 12 -3.26 -17.60 -8.37
N SER A 13 -2.60 -16.82 -9.22
CA SER A 13 -1.40 -16.07 -8.83
C SER A 13 -1.72 -14.98 -7.80
N ASN A 14 -2.82 -14.25 -7.96
CA ASN A 14 -3.22 -13.21 -7.01
C ASN A 14 -3.70 -13.80 -5.68
N TRP A 15 -4.54 -14.83 -5.71
CA TRP A 15 -5.03 -15.50 -4.50
C TRP A 15 -3.93 -16.24 -3.76
N GLY A 16 -3.05 -16.95 -4.48
CA GLY A 16 -1.86 -17.57 -3.90
C GLY A 16 -0.92 -16.54 -3.27
N SER A 17 -0.72 -15.40 -3.94
CA SER A 17 0.09 -14.30 -3.39
C SER A 17 -0.53 -13.70 -2.13
N PHE A 18 -1.85 -13.55 -2.12
CA PHE A 18 -2.60 -13.06 -0.97
C PHE A 18 -2.50 -14.02 0.22
N ALA A 19 -2.78 -15.32 0.00
CA ALA A 19 -2.73 -16.34 1.04
C ALA A 19 -1.32 -16.47 1.64
N LEU A 20 -0.28 -16.55 0.80
CA LEU A 20 1.10 -16.61 1.28
C LEU A 20 1.47 -15.33 2.03
N GLY A 21 1.04 -14.16 1.55
CA GLY A 21 1.28 -12.91 2.23
C GLY A 21 0.61 -12.81 3.60
N ALA A 22 -0.59 -13.38 3.75
CA ALA A 22 -1.29 -13.47 5.03
C ALA A 22 -0.56 -14.40 5.99
N ILE A 23 -0.11 -15.57 5.53
CA ILE A 23 0.68 -16.52 6.34
C ILE A 23 1.98 -15.86 6.81
N ILE A 24 2.71 -15.20 5.90
CA ILE A 24 3.95 -14.51 6.25
C ILE A 24 3.70 -13.42 7.31
N GLN A 25 2.67 -12.60 7.15
CA GLN A 25 2.35 -11.56 8.15
C GLN A 25 1.97 -12.16 9.50
N PHE A 26 1.15 -13.21 9.49
CA PHE A 26 0.73 -13.91 10.70
C PHE A 26 1.92 -14.52 11.45
N MET A 27 2.90 -15.09 10.73
CA MET A 27 4.11 -15.64 11.34
C MET A 27 5.11 -14.55 11.79
N MET A 28 5.19 -13.44 11.04
CA MET A 28 6.09 -12.33 11.37
C MET A 28 5.67 -11.59 12.64
N MET A 29 4.38 -11.45 12.93
CA MET A 29 3.91 -10.79 14.16
C MET A 29 4.49 -11.41 15.45
N PRO A 30 4.28 -12.71 15.77
CA PRO A 30 4.83 -13.30 16.98
C PRO A 30 6.36 -13.37 16.96
N PHE A 31 6.97 -13.50 15.77
CA PHE A 31 8.42 -13.45 15.63
C PHE A 31 8.99 -12.10 16.05
N LEU A 32 8.44 -11.00 15.54
CA LEU A 32 8.88 -9.64 15.86
C LEU A 32 8.67 -9.29 17.33
N VAL A 33 7.52 -9.68 17.91
CA VAL A 33 7.25 -9.47 19.34
C VAL A 33 8.30 -10.16 20.21
N ARG A 34 8.59 -11.45 19.94
CA ARG A 34 9.54 -12.23 20.75
C ARG A 34 10.98 -11.70 20.69
N HIS A 35 11.41 -11.19 19.54
CA HIS A 35 12.81 -10.80 19.34
C HIS A 35 13.08 -9.31 19.57
N LEU A 36 12.11 -8.43 19.27
CA LEU A 36 12.25 -6.99 19.55
C LEU A 36 11.85 -6.65 21.00
N GLY A 37 10.97 -7.47 21.60
CA GLY A 37 10.33 -7.16 22.87
C GLY A 37 9.21 -6.13 22.73
N ASP A 38 8.44 -5.96 23.81
CA ASP A 38 7.20 -5.18 23.80
C ASP A 38 7.43 -3.69 23.49
N THR A 39 8.52 -3.11 23.99
CA THR A 39 8.84 -1.69 23.79
C THR A 39 9.10 -1.37 22.32
N GLN A 40 10.02 -2.09 21.70
CA GLN A 40 10.42 -1.85 20.31
C GLN A 40 9.28 -2.21 19.34
N TYR A 41 8.57 -3.31 19.59
CA TYR A 41 7.41 -3.66 18.80
C TYR A 41 6.26 -2.64 18.94
N GLY A 42 6.05 -2.09 20.14
CA GLY A 42 5.08 -1.00 20.37
C GLY A 42 5.43 0.26 19.57
N ILE A 43 6.71 0.65 19.54
CA ILE A 43 7.20 1.75 18.70
C ILE A 43 6.96 1.44 17.22
N TRP A 44 7.26 0.22 16.77
CA TRP A 44 7.02 -0.20 15.40
C TRP A 44 5.55 -0.06 15.00
N ILE A 45 4.62 -0.58 15.81
CA ILE A 45 3.19 -0.44 15.55
C ILE A 45 2.79 1.03 15.50
N LEU A 46 3.22 1.84 16.47
CA LEU A 46 2.89 3.25 16.53
C LEU A 46 3.29 3.98 15.24
N ILE A 47 4.53 3.76 14.77
CA ILE A 47 5.01 4.35 13.52
C ILE A 47 4.19 3.82 12.33
N MET A 48 3.95 2.51 12.28
CA MET A 48 3.16 1.89 11.20
C MET A 48 1.73 2.44 11.16
N SER A 49 1.09 2.73 12.29
CA SER A 49 -0.25 3.33 12.35
C SER A 49 -0.28 4.73 11.73
N PHE A 50 0.67 5.61 12.05
CA PHE A 50 0.76 6.93 11.42
C PHE A 50 0.99 6.83 9.92
N THR A 51 1.84 5.90 9.52
CA THR A 51 2.18 5.72 8.11
C THR A 51 1.04 5.13 7.27
N GLY A 52 0.13 4.37 7.89
CA GLY A 52 -1.10 3.89 7.23
C GLY A 52 -2.02 5.02 6.75
N PHE A 53 -1.97 6.19 7.41
CA PHE A 53 -2.65 7.40 6.95
C PHE A 53 -1.92 8.08 5.80
N LEU A 54 -0.59 8.04 5.77
CA LEU A 54 0.20 8.57 4.65
C LEU A 54 -0.11 7.86 3.32
N GLY A 55 -0.56 6.60 3.37
CA GLY A 55 -1.09 5.90 2.18
C GLY A 55 -2.31 6.56 1.53
N LEU A 56 -3.03 7.46 2.22
CA LEU A 56 -4.12 8.26 1.63
C LEU A 56 -3.62 9.30 0.63
N PHE A 57 -2.32 9.65 0.67
CA PHE A 57 -1.70 10.59 -0.25
C PHE A 57 -1.53 10.03 -1.67
N ASP A 58 -1.93 8.77 -1.92
CA ASP A 58 -2.18 8.30 -3.28
C ASP A 58 -3.26 9.12 -3.99
N PHE A 59 -4.21 9.72 -3.24
CA PHE A 59 -5.31 10.54 -3.74
C PHE A 59 -6.09 9.91 -4.91
N GLY A 60 -6.11 8.57 -5.02
CA GLY A 60 -6.76 7.86 -6.11
C GLY A 60 -6.03 7.93 -7.45
N VAL A 61 -4.83 8.51 -7.50
CA VAL A 61 -4.03 8.65 -8.72
C VAL A 61 -3.64 7.28 -9.25
N SER A 62 -3.42 6.27 -8.41
CA SER A 62 -3.09 4.93 -8.92
C SER A 62 -4.22 4.35 -9.76
N GLY A 63 -5.49 4.63 -9.44
CA GLY A 63 -6.62 4.14 -10.21
C GLY A 63 -6.86 4.92 -11.51
N SER A 64 -6.55 6.22 -11.51
CA SER A 64 -6.59 7.03 -12.75
C SER A 64 -5.55 6.56 -13.77
N VAL A 65 -4.35 6.20 -13.31
CA VAL A 65 -3.31 5.60 -14.17
C VAL A 65 -3.82 4.32 -14.81
N VAL A 66 -4.44 3.41 -14.04
CA VAL A 66 -4.98 2.15 -14.60
C VAL A 66 -5.99 2.42 -15.70
N LYS A 67 -6.95 3.32 -15.46
CA LYS A 67 -7.99 3.70 -16.42
C LYS A 67 -7.39 4.30 -17.69
N TYR A 68 -6.62 5.38 -17.56
CA TYR A 68 -6.17 6.14 -18.72
C TYR A 68 -5.08 5.42 -19.51
N VAL A 69 -4.23 4.62 -18.85
CA VAL A 69 -3.29 3.74 -19.57
C VAL A 69 -4.06 2.73 -20.41
N ALA A 70 -5.09 2.09 -19.86
CA ALA A 70 -5.92 1.16 -20.63
C ALA A 70 -6.65 1.85 -21.80
N GLU A 71 -7.22 3.03 -21.56
CA GLU A 71 -7.97 3.79 -22.54
C GLU A 71 -7.11 4.28 -23.71
N PHE A 72 -6.02 5.01 -23.44
CA PHE A 72 -5.16 5.57 -24.49
C PHE A 72 -4.32 4.49 -25.17
N LYS A 73 -4.03 3.37 -24.49
CA LYS A 73 -3.43 2.21 -25.15
C LYS A 73 -4.38 1.56 -26.15
N ALA A 74 -5.66 1.43 -25.83
CA ALA A 74 -6.66 0.88 -26.75
C ALA A 74 -6.88 1.78 -27.99
N LYS A 75 -6.67 3.09 -27.84
CA LYS A 75 -6.74 4.08 -28.93
C LYS A 75 -5.43 4.25 -29.72
N ASP A 76 -4.35 3.57 -29.32
CA ASP A 76 -2.96 3.78 -29.80
C ASP A 76 -2.48 5.24 -29.78
N ASP A 77 -3.07 6.06 -28.90
CA ASP A 77 -2.73 7.48 -28.74
C ASP A 77 -1.55 7.61 -27.78
N ASN A 78 -0.35 7.49 -28.35
CA ASN A 78 0.90 7.53 -27.59
C ASN A 78 1.23 8.94 -27.08
N GLU A 79 0.68 10.00 -27.70
CA GLU A 79 0.92 11.38 -27.25
C GLU A 79 0.13 11.65 -25.96
N GLU A 80 -1.16 11.37 -25.97
CA GLU A 80 -2.01 11.60 -24.81
C GLU A 80 -1.67 10.64 -23.66
N LEU A 81 -1.27 9.40 -23.98
CA LEU A 81 -0.69 8.47 -23.00
C LEU A 81 0.51 9.07 -22.28
N ASN A 82 1.44 9.70 -23.01
CA ASN A 82 2.64 10.33 -22.42
C ASN A 82 2.29 11.52 -21.54
N ARG A 83 1.31 12.34 -21.94
CA ARG A 83 0.84 13.48 -21.16
C ARG A 83 0.20 13.03 -19.85
N VAL A 84 -0.76 12.10 -19.92
CA VAL A 84 -1.43 11.58 -18.72
C VAL A 84 -0.47 10.84 -17.80
N CYS A 85 0.43 10.02 -18.34
CA CYS A 85 1.45 9.33 -17.55
C CYS A 85 2.41 10.30 -16.87
N SER A 86 2.85 11.35 -17.57
CA SER A 86 3.71 12.38 -16.99
C SER A 86 3.00 13.14 -15.88
N SER A 87 1.76 13.60 -16.13
CA SER A 87 0.95 14.31 -15.13
C SER A 87 0.74 13.46 -13.87
N ALA A 88 0.32 12.19 -14.01
CA ALA A 88 0.14 11.30 -12.88
C ALA A 88 1.45 10.99 -12.14
N PHE A 89 2.55 10.75 -12.85
CA PHE A 89 3.86 10.50 -12.24
C PHE A 89 4.35 11.70 -11.42
N TYR A 90 4.25 12.93 -11.96
CA TYR A 90 4.68 14.12 -11.25
C TYR A 90 3.73 14.52 -10.11
N MET A 91 2.43 14.21 -10.20
CA MET A 91 1.52 14.28 -9.04
C MET A 91 1.99 13.35 -7.92
N PHE A 92 2.40 12.12 -8.24
CA PHE A 92 2.97 11.21 -7.25
C PHE A 92 4.32 11.68 -6.69
N VAL A 93 5.18 12.29 -7.50
CA VAL A 93 6.43 12.89 -7.00
C VAL A 93 6.14 14.02 -6.02
N ALA A 94 5.21 14.92 -6.35
CA ALA A 94 4.81 16.02 -5.46
C ALA A 94 4.20 15.49 -4.14
N ALA A 95 3.30 14.50 -4.22
CA ALA A 95 2.73 13.84 -3.06
C ALA A 95 3.81 13.12 -2.22
N GLY A 96 4.77 12.46 -2.87
CA GLY A 96 5.90 11.79 -2.23
C GLY A 96 6.79 12.74 -1.44
N ILE A 97 7.10 13.91 -2.01
CA ILE A 97 7.85 14.98 -1.33
C ILE A 97 7.06 15.48 -0.12
N ALA A 98 5.76 15.76 -0.28
CA ALA A 98 4.91 16.21 0.81
C ALA A 98 4.87 15.20 1.97
N VAL A 99 4.69 13.90 1.66
CA VAL A 99 4.70 12.81 2.64
C VAL A 99 6.04 12.73 3.37
N PHE A 100 7.15 12.85 2.66
CA PHE A 100 8.48 12.82 3.27
C PHE A 100 8.69 14.00 4.22
N LEU A 101 8.29 15.21 3.83
CA LEU A 101 8.37 16.40 4.68
C LEU A 101 7.50 16.28 5.93
N ILE A 102 6.26 15.78 5.79
CA ILE A 102 5.37 15.51 6.93
C ILE A 102 6.02 14.50 7.88
N ALA A 103 6.61 13.43 7.36
CA ALA A 103 7.27 12.42 8.18
C ALA A 103 8.50 12.98 8.92
N ILE A 104 9.27 13.88 8.31
CA ILE A 104 10.36 14.60 9.01
C ILE A 104 9.81 15.45 10.16
N VAL A 105 8.72 16.19 9.92
CA VAL A 105 8.08 17.00 10.98
C VAL A 105 7.60 16.11 12.13
N ILE A 106 7.00 14.96 11.83
CA ILE A 106 6.57 13.98 12.85
C ILE A 106 7.79 13.45 13.61
N ALA A 107 8.84 13.03 12.90
CA ALA A 107 10.06 12.51 13.49
C ALA A 107 10.70 13.51 14.46
N LEU A 108 10.79 14.79 14.08
CA LEU A 108 11.45 15.80 14.90
C LEU A 108 10.59 16.31 16.05
N LYS A 109 9.30 16.57 15.81
CA LYS A 109 8.43 17.30 16.76
C LYS A 109 7.48 16.41 17.55
N PHE A 110 6.98 15.33 16.97
CA PHE A 110 5.90 14.55 17.57
C PHE A 110 6.39 13.30 18.29
N VAL A 111 7.52 12.72 17.89
CA VAL A 111 8.08 11.50 18.55
C VAL A 111 8.27 11.69 20.05
N HIS A 112 8.64 12.90 20.51
CA HIS A 112 8.86 13.19 21.92
C HIS A 112 7.57 13.25 22.76
N ASN A 113 6.42 13.48 22.12
CA ASN A 113 5.13 13.57 22.80
C ASN A 113 4.52 12.19 23.09
N PHE A 114 5.11 11.12 22.55
CA PHE A 114 4.68 9.76 22.84
C PHE A 114 5.40 9.20 24.07
N LYS A 115 4.76 8.24 24.75
CA LYS A 115 5.32 7.50 25.89
C LYS A 115 6.39 6.49 25.42
N ILE A 116 7.47 7.00 24.83
CA ILE A 116 8.62 6.22 24.37
C ILE A 116 9.74 6.36 25.41
N PRO A 117 10.35 5.27 25.89
CA PRO A 117 11.51 5.33 26.78
C PRO A 117 12.62 6.19 26.18
N ALA A 118 13.28 7.00 27.00
CA ALA A 118 14.27 7.99 26.54
C ALA A 118 15.37 7.37 25.65
N GLU A 119 15.76 6.14 25.95
CA GLU A 119 16.76 5.35 25.24
C GLU A 119 16.37 5.02 23.79
N GLU A 120 15.07 4.86 23.51
CA GLU A 120 14.56 4.47 22.19
C GLU A 120 14.02 5.65 21.37
N ILE A 121 14.00 6.86 21.94
CA ILE A 121 13.54 8.07 21.22
C ILE A 121 14.38 8.29 19.97
N SER A 122 15.71 8.14 20.05
CA SER A 122 16.60 8.31 18.90
C SER A 122 16.29 7.29 17.79
N SER A 123 16.13 6.02 18.16
CA SER A 123 15.73 4.94 17.24
C SER A 123 14.39 5.26 16.57
N ALA A 124 13.39 5.68 17.34
CA ALA A 124 12.05 6.00 16.85
C ALA A 124 12.07 7.17 15.86
N ARG A 125 12.89 8.20 16.09
CA ARG A 125 13.08 9.32 15.14
C ARG A 125 13.61 8.84 13.80
N TRP A 126 14.70 8.07 13.82
CA TRP A 126 15.31 7.53 12.61
C TRP A 126 14.36 6.62 11.85
N VAL A 127 13.69 5.70 12.54
CA VAL A 127 12.71 4.80 11.92
C VAL A 127 11.56 5.58 11.28
N THR A 128 11.03 6.59 11.96
CA THR A 128 9.95 7.43 11.42
C THR A 128 10.40 8.15 10.16
N ALA A 129 11.60 8.73 10.14
CA ALA A 129 12.15 9.39 8.96
C ALA A 129 12.39 8.41 7.80
N ILE A 130 12.95 7.23 8.09
CA ILE A 130 13.24 6.18 7.09
C ILE A 130 11.95 5.63 6.48
N ILE A 131 10.95 5.31 7.30
CA ILE A 131 9.66 4.82 6.80
C ILE A 131 8.91 5.93 6.05
N GLY A 132 8.96 7.17 6.54
CA GLY A 132 8.45 8.33 5.82
C GLY A 132 9.05 8.48 4.43
N PHE A 133 10.38 8.35 4.32
CA PHE A 133 11.08 8.33 3.04
C PHE A 133 10.63 7.15 2.17
N GLN A 134 10.53 5.96 2.74
CA GLN A 134 10.06 4.77 2.05
C GLN A 134 8.68 4.98 1.42
N ILE A 135 7.74 5.60 2.13
CA ILE A 135 6.38 5.84 1.63
C ILE A 135 6.39 6.93 0.58
N GLY A 136 7.11 8.03 0.82
CA GLY A 136 7.28 9.09 -0.15
C GLY A 136 7.83 8.56 -1.48
N LEU A 137 8.76 7.61 -1.42
CA LEU A 137 9.31 6.90 -2.57
C LEU A 137 8.32 5.88 -3.17
N SER A 138 7.50 5.24 -2.34
CA SER A 138 6.53 4.25 -2.78
C SER A 138 5.46 4.82 -3.72
N LEU A 139 5.15 6.12 -3.61
CA LEU A 139 4.16 6.81 -4.46
C LEU A 139 4.60 6.89 -5.94
N PRO A 140 5.73 7.55 -6.29
CA PRO A 140 6.20 7.58 -7.69
C PRO A 140 6.57 6.20 -8.21
N LEU A 141 7.04 5.26 -7.36
CA LEU A 141 7.26 3.87 -7.78
C LEU A 141 5.94 3.09 -7.95
N GLY A 142 4.88 3.52 -7.25
CA GLY A 142 3.51 3.01 -7.36
C GLY A 142 2.91 3.28 -8.74
N PHE A 143 3.28 4.38 -9.39
CA PHE A 143 2.92 4.69 -10.79
C PHE A 143 3.16 3.50 -11.72
N PHE A 144 4.34 2.88 -11.66
CA PHE A 144 4.68 1.74 -12.54
C PHE A 144 3.77 0.54 -12.29
N THR A 145 3.32 0.35 -11.05
CA THR A 145 2.35 -0.69 -10.70
C THR A 145 1.00 -0.40 -11.34
N GLY A 146 0.52 0.86 -11.26
CA GLY A 146 -0.70 1.31 -11.92
C GLY A 146 -0.61 1.16 -13.45
N PHE A 147 0.52 1.53 -14.04
CA PHE A 147 0.77 1.40 -15.47
C PHE A 147 0.71 -0.07 -15.93
N MET A 148 1.41 -0.97 -15.23
CA MET A 148 1.38 -2.41 -15.54
C MET A 148 -0.03 -3.00 -15.41
N ARG A 149 -0.80 -2.56 -14.40
CA ARG A 149 -2.21 -2.96 -14.25
C ARG A 149 -3.09 -2.43 -15.39
N GLY A 150 -2.90 -1.18 -15.81
CA GLY A 150 -3.58 -0.62 -17.00
C GLY A 150 -3.26 -1.39 -18.29
N MET A 151 -2.06 -1.95 -18.38
CA MET A 151 -1.63 -2.86 -19.46
C MET A 151 -2.11 -4.32 -19.28
N GLN A 152 -3.01 -4.59 -18.32
CA GLN A 152 -3.51 -5.93 -17.96
C GLN A 152 -2.45 -6.94 -17.48
N ARG A 153 -1.27 -6.48 -17.04
CA ARG A 153 -0.17 -7.33 -16.56
C ARG A 153 -0.22 -7.53 -15.03
N TYR A 154 -1.37 -7.97 -14.54
CA TYR A 154 -1.59 -8.23 -13.10
C TYR A 154 -0.74 -9.40 -12.57
N ASP A 155 -0.45 -10.38 -13.43
CA ASP A 155 0.44 -11.51 -13.12
C ASP A 155 1.85 -11.06 -12.76
N HIS A 156 2.47 -10.20 -13.57
CA HIS A 156 3.81 -9.68 -13.29
C HIS A 156 3.84 -8.81 -12.04
N VAL A 157 2.80 -8.01 -11.80
CA VAL A 157 2.68 -7.23 -10.57
C VAL A 157 2.62 -8.14 -9.34
N ALA A 158 1.79 -9.17 -9.37
CA ALA A 158 1.66 -10.15 -8.29
C ALA A 158 2.98 -10.89 -8.06
N GLY A 159 3.59 -11.43 -9.13
CA GLY A 159 4.86 -12.17 -9.05
C GLY A 159 6.02 -11.35 -8.48
N ILE A 160 6.22 -10.12 -8.96
CA ILE A 160 7.26 -9.22 -8.41
C ILE A 160 6.97 -8.92 -6.93
N SER A 161 5.71 -8.67 -6.57
CA SER A 161 5.34 -8.35 -5.19
C SER A 161 5.58 -9.51 -4.24
N LEU A 162 5.24 -10.73 -4.66
CA LEU A 162 5.47 -11.95 -3.88
C LEU A 162 6.96 -12.27 -3.75
N ALA A 163 7.73 -12.16 -4.83
CA ALA A 163 9.18 -12.39 -4.79
C ALA A 163 9.87 -11.41 -3.82
N ILE A 164 9.54 -10.12 -3.92
CA ILE A 164 10.07 -9.10 -3.00
C ILE A 164 9.60 -9.35 -1.58
N LEU A 165 8.36 -9.77 -1.36
CA LEU A 165 7.85 -10.11 -0.03
C LEU A 165 8.66 -11.25 0.60
N ILE A 166 8.90 -12.33 -0.13
CA ILE A 166 9.68 -13.48 0.37
C ILE A 166 11.10 -13.05 0.71
N VAL A 167 11.80 -12.38 -0.23
CA VAL A 167 13.17 -11.92 -0.01
C VAL A 167 13.25 -10.97 1.18
N ARG A 168 12.33 -10.00 1.26
CA ARG A 168 12.24 -9.05 2.38
C ARG A 168 12.05 -9.77 3.71
N THR A 169 11.17 -10.75 3.77
CA THR A 169 10.90 -11.52 4.99
C THR A 169 12.13 -12.29 5.43
N VAL A 170 12.80 -12.99 4.52
CA VAL A 170 14.03 -13.74 4.81
C VAL A 170 15.13 -12.80 5.32
N VAL A 171 15.35 -11.66 4.66
CA VAL A 171 16.33 -10.66 5.09
C VAL A 171 15.99 -10.08 6.45
N THR A 172 14.71 -9.77 6.69
CA THR A 172 14.25 -9.24 7.99
C THR A 172 14.50 -10.24 9.11
N VAL A 173 14.15 -11.51 8.90
CA VAL A 173 14.37 -12.58 9.88
C VAL A 173 15.86 -12.74 10.16
N ALA A 174 16.71 -12.80 9.13
CA ALA A 174 18.16 -12.92 9.30
C ALA A 174 18.75 -11.77 10.11
N LEU A 175 18.37 -10.52 9.81
CA LEU A 175 18.86 -9.34 10.52
C LEU A 175 18.42 -9.32 12.00
N VAL A 176 17.17 -9.68 12.27
CA VAL A 176 16.65 -9.73 13.65
C VAL A 176 17.37 -10.83 14.46
N LEU A 177 17.65 -11.98 13.86
CA LEU A 177 18.42 -13.06 14.51
C LEU A 177 19.88 -12.68 14.77
N MET A 178 20.48 -11.82 13.94
CA MET A 178 21.81 -11.25 14.15
C MET A 178 21.83 -10.14 15.24
N GLY A 179 20.68 -9.82 15.85
CA GLY A 179 20.57 -8.83 16.91
C GLY A 179 20.36 -7.39 16.42
N TYR A 180 20.11 -7.17 15.11
CA TYR A 180 19.80 -5.85 14.61
C TYR A 180 18.40 -5.39 15.06
N ARG A 181 18.31 -4.10 15.43
CA ARG A 181 17.10 -3.45 15.97
C ARG A 181 16.19 -2.87 14.87
N LEU A 182 15.15 -2.14 15.28
CA LEU A 182 14.13 -1.52 14.40
C LEU A 182 14.66 -0.83 13.14
N VAL A 183 15.78 -0.11 13.24
CA VAL A 183 16.35 0.66 12.13
C VAL A 183 16.69 -0.25 10.94
N ALA A 184 17.19 -1.46 11.19
CA ALA A 184 17.52 -2.41 10.14
C ALA A 184 16.28 -2.92 9.40
N ILE A 185 15.17 -3.12 10.11
CA ILE A 185 13.87 -3.49 9.52
C ILE A 185 13.37 -2.35 8.62
N ALA A 186 13.46 -1.11 9.07
CA ALA A 186 13.06 0.07 8.30
C ALA A 186 13.89 0.23 7.02
N ILE A 187 15.21 0.02 7.10
CA ILE A 187 16.11 0.05 5.94
C ILE A 187 15.75 -1.05 4.95
N THR A 188 15.43 -2.26 5.43
CA THR A 188 15.00 -3.38 4.58
C THR A 188 13.74 -3.04 3.79
N LEU A 189 12.78 -2.29 4.37
CA LEU A 189 11.60 -1.80 3.65
C LEU A 189 11.95 -0.82 2.53
N VAL A 190 12.89 0.10 2.75
CA VAL A 190 13.36 1.05 1.72
C VAL A 190 13.97 0.28 0.55
N PHE A 191 14.92 -0.62 0.82
CA PHE A 191 15.57 -1.41 -0.22
C PHE A 191 14.58 -2.30 -0.98
N SER A 192 13.62 -2.91 -0.29
CA SER A 192 12.57 -3.70 -0.94
C SER A 192 11.72 -2.85 -1.88
N THR A 193 11.39 -1.62 -1.46
CA THR A 193 10.59 -0.68 -2.25
C THR A 193 11.36 -0.20 -3.48
N LEU A 194 12.63 0.18 -3.31
CA LEU A 194 13.54 0.56 -4.40
C LEU A 194 13.68 -0.59 -5.41
N THR A 195 13.96 -1.79 -4.93
CA THR A 195 14.18 -2.97 -5.79
C THR A 195 12.92 -3.32 -6.56
N ALA A 196 11.76 -3.37 -5.90
CA ALA A 196 10.47 -3.62 -6.56
C ALA A 196 10.16 -2.54 -7.61
N GLY A 197 10.35 -1.27 -7.25
CA GLY A 197 10.12 -0.14 -8.15
C GLY A 197 11.07 -0.15 -9.34
N ALA A 198 12.35 -0.45 -9.15
CA ALA A 198 13.34 -0.55 -10.21
C ALA A 198 12.99 -1.68 -11.19
N ILE A 199 12.64 -2.87 -10.70
CA ILE A 199 12.22 -3.99 -11.55
C ILE A 199 11.01 -3.59 -12.40
N ARG A 200 9.99 -2.98 -11.78
CA ARG A 200 8.77 -2.53 -12.47
C ARG A 200 9.07 -1.41 -13.48
N ALA A 201 9.90 -0.44 -13.13
CA ALA A 201 10.31 0.64 -14.01
C ALA A 201 11.05 0.10 -15.24
N VAL A 202 12.04 -0.79 -15.03
CA VAL A 202 12.78 -1.45 -16.11
C VAL A 202 11.84 -2.24 -17.01
N TYR A 203 10.90 -2.99 -16.44
CA TYR A 203 9.88 -3.72 -17.21
C TYR A 203 9.04 -2.77 -18.08
N VAL A 204 8.54 -1.67 -17.51
CA VAL A 204 7.70 -0.69 -18.21
C VAL A 204 8.47 0.00 -19.34
N PHE A 205 9.68 0.51 -19.08
CA PHE A 205 10.47 1.22 -20.08
C PHE A 205 11.01 0.31 -21.18
N ARG A 206 11.37 -0.94 -20.87
CA ARG A 206 11.77 -1.92 -21.89
C ARG A 206 10.59 -2.34 -22.77
N GLY A 207 9.41 -2.53 -22.18
CA GLY A 207 8.21 -2.93 -22.91
C GLY A 207 7.56 -1.81 -23.73
N ASN A 208 7.76 -0.54 -23.36
CA ASN A 208 7.12 0.62 -23.99
C ASN A 208 8.14 1.70 -24.32
N ARG A 209 8.92 1.50 -25.39
CA ARG A 209 9.94 2.46 -25.86
C ARG A 209 9.38 3.86 -26.21
N ARG A 210 8.08 3.97 -26.47
CA ARG A 210 7.39 5.24 -26.76
C ARG A 210 6.99 6.01 -25.49
N LEU A 211 7.03 5.37 -24.31
CA LEU A 211 6.69 6.00 -23.05
C LEU A 211 7.82 6.94 -22.61
N ARG A 212 7.48 8.21 -22.39
CA ARG A 212 8.39 9.26 -21.95
C ARG A 212 7.74 10.04 -20.81
N LEU A 213 8.32 9.94 -19.63
CA LEU A 213 7.91 10.72 -18.46
C LEU A 213 8.74 12.02 -18.45
N LYS A 214 8.14 13.15 -18.84
CA LYS A 214 8.82 14.45 -18.86
C LYS A 214 7.90 15.54 -18.32
N PRO A 215 8.42 16.53 -17.56
CA PRO A 215 7.61 17.67 -17.10
C PRO A 215 7.01 18.46 -18.27
N ALA A 216 7.70 18.49 -19.41
CA ALA A 216 7.26 19.20 -20.62
C ALA A 216 5.96 18.65 -21.24
N PHE A 217 5.54 17.42 -20.89
CA PHE A 217 4.27 16.85 -21.36
C PHE A 217 3.10 17.16 -20.43
N ILE A 218 3.33 17.83 -19.31
CA ILE A 218 2.29 18.21 -18.37
C ILE A 218 1.56 19.44 -18.94
N ASN A 219 0.25 19.30 -19.17
CA ASN A 219 -0.63 20.41 -19.45
C ASN A 219 -1.71 20.52 -18.35
N ARG A 220 -2.34 21.68 -18.26
CA ARG A 220 -3.39 21.93 -17.26
C ARG A 220 -4.60 21.01 -17.46
N ASP A 221 -4.90 20.67 -18.70
CA ASP A 221 -6.05 19.83 -19.06
C ASP A 221 -5.88 18.39 -18.60
N THR A 222 -4.72 17.76 -18.82
CA THR A 222 -4.43 16.40 -18.34
C THR A 222 -4.30 16.37 -16.82
N LEU A 223 -3.72 17.41 -16.19
CA LEU A 223 -3.71 17.51 -14.72
C LEU A 223 -5.14 17.59 -14.16
N ALA A 224 -6.02 18.38 -14.76
CA ALA A 224 -7.42 18.48 -14.35
C ALA A 224 -8.18 17.18 -14.59
N MET A 225 -7.94 16.52 -15.72
CA MET A 225 -8.54 15.24 -16.10
C MET A 225 -8.13 14.09 -15.17
N VAL A 226 -6.83 14.00 -14.87
CA VAL A 226 -6.28 13.04 -13.89
C VAL A 226 -6.78 13.40 -12.49
N GLY A 227 -6.67 14.66 -12.09
CA GLY A 227 -7.05 15.15 -10.76
C GLY A 227 -8.53 14.93 -10.45
N ARG A 228 -9.44 15.26 -11.36
CA ARG A 228 -10.89 15.09 -11.15
C ARG A 228 -11.27 13.62 -10.97
N TYR A 229 -10.72 12.74 -11.79
CA TYR A 229 -10.99 11.30 -11.67
C TYR A 229 -10.35 10.70 -10.41
N SER A 230 -9.11 11.11 -10.10
CA SER A 230 -8.39 10.68 -8.90
C SER A 230 -9.13 11.13 -7.64
N PHE A 231 -9.65 12.36 -7.61
CA PHE A 231 -10.45 12.88 -6.49
C PHE A 231 -11.72 12.06 -6.26
N LEU A 232 -12.45 11.65 -7.31
CA LEU A 232 -13.60 10.77 -7.16
C LEU A 232 -13.22 9.41 -6.55
N LEU A 233 -12.10 8.82 -7.00
CA LEU A 233 -11.58 7.58 -6.41
C LEU A 233 -11.10 7.78 -4.98
N PHE A 234 -10.51 8.93 -4.65
CA PHE A 234 -10.12 9.27 -3.29
C PHE A 234 -11.33 9.31 -2.36
N ILE A 235 -12.41 10.00 -2.74
CA ILE A 235 -13.65 10.02 -1.98
C ILE A 235 -14.21 8.61 -1.80
N TYR A 236 -14.18 7.79 -2.85
CA TYR A 236 -14.59 6.39 -2.77
C TYR A 236 -13.72 5.57 -1.79
N TYR A 237 -12.39 5.71 -1.84
CA TYR A 237 -11.48 5.02 -0.92
C TYR A 237 -11.61 5.52 0.51
N LEU A 238 -11.89 6.80 0.70
CA LEU A 238 -12.16 7.38 2.01
C LEU A 238 -13.48 6.85 2.58
N ALA A 239 -14.54 6.84 1.78
CA ALA A 239 -15.85 6.32 2.18
C ALA A 239 -15.77 4.83 2.55
N THR A 240 -15.10 4.01 1.74
CA THR A 240 -14.91 2.59 2.06
C THR A 240 -14.10 2.40 3.35
N ARG A 241 -13.00 3.14 3.55
CA ARG A 241 -12.26 3.09 4.82
C ARG A 241 -13.12 3.48 6.03
N LEU A 242 -13.95 4.52 5.91
CA LEU A 242 -14.85 4.94 6.98
C LEU A 242 -15.90 3.87 7.28
N VAL A 243 -16.54 3.30 6.25
CA VAL A 243 -17.53 2.23 6.40
C VAL A 243 -16.94 1.02 7.13
N PHE A 244 -15.76 0.55 6.74
CA PHE A 244 -15.11 -0.57 7.42
C PHE A 244 -14.64 -0.23 8.84
N SER A 245 -14.21 1.01 9.09
CA SER A 245 -13.83 1.46 10.44
C SER A 245 -15.04 1.52 11.38
N VAL A 246 -16.17 2.05 10.91
CA VAL A 246 -17.43 2.09 11.68
C VAL A 246 -18.00 0.69 11.89
N GLY A 247 -17.95 -0.18 10.89
CA GLY A 247 -18.36 -1.59 11.02
C GLY A 247 -17.60 -2.31 12.14
N ASN A 248 -16.27 -2.12 12.21
CA ASN A 248 -15.46 -2.68 13.29
C ASN A 248 -15.84 -2.12 14.68
N LEU A 249 -16.17 -0.82 14.76
CA LEU A 249 -16.63 -0.20 16.01
C LEU A 249 -18.00 -0.72 16.46
N ALA A 250 -18.93 -0.94 15.51
CA ALA A 250 -20.25 -1.50 15.80
C ALA A 250 -20.20 -2.95 16.29
N ILE A 251 -19.23 -3.74 15.79
CA ILE A 251 -18.99 -5.12 16.26
C ILE A 251 -18.32 -5.11 17.65
N SER A 252 -17.46 -4.12 17.93
CA SER A 252 -16.73 -4.02 19.21
C SER A 252 -17.56 -3.51 20.39
N THR A 253 -18.70 -2.86 20.16
CA THR A 253 -19.61 -2.47 21.23
C THR A 253 -20.49 -3.67 21.63
N PRO A 254 -20.43 -4.17 22.88
CA PRO A 254 -21.23 -5.32 23.34
C PRO A 254 -22.74 -5.02 23.48
N ARG A 255 -23.25 -3.97 22.83
CA ARG A 255 -24.64 -3.48 22.91
C ARG A 255 -25.45 -3.74 21.65
N VAL A 256 -25.03 -4.63 20.75
CA VAL A 256 -25.96 -5.19 19.77
C VAL A 256 -26.70 -6.33 20.46
N LYS A 257 -27.85 -6.01 21.05
CA LYS A 257 -28.86 -7.00 21.43
C LYS A 257 -29.04 -7.94 20.24
N VAL A 258 -28.60 -9.18 20.40
CA VAL A 258 -28.95 -10.27 19.51
C VAL A 258 -30.47 -10.24 19.37
N TRP A 259 -30.94 -10.05 18.14
CA TRP A 259 -32.35 -10.00 17.79
C TRP A 259 -33.11 -11.16 18.48
N PRO A 260 -34.28 -10.95 19.11
CA PRO A 260 -34.96 -11.97 19.89
C PRO A 260 -35.69 -12.96 18.98
N PHE A 261 -34.96 -13.72 18.16
CA PHE A 261 -35.51 -14.79 17.32
C PHE A 261 -35.42 -16.18 17.98
N ARG A 262 -35.11 -16.25 19.29
CA ARG A 262 -34.91 -17.51 20.02
C ARG A 262 -36.04 -17.89 21.00
N ASN A 263 -37.18 -17.19 20.97
CA ASN A 263 -38.30 -17.48 21.90
C ASN A 263 -39.58 -18.04 21.24
N SER A 264 -39.60 -18.34 19.94
CA SER A 264 -40.81 -18.85 19.27
C SER A 264 -40.84 -20.37 19.01
N LEU A 265 -39.83 -21.14 19.46
CA LEU A 265 -39.76 -22.59 19.22
C LEU A 265 -39.95 -23.47 20.46
N SER A 266 -40.37 -22.91 21.61
CA SER A 266 -40.54 -23.68 22.86
C SER A 266 -41.96 -23.71 23.43
N THR A 267 -42.98 -23.25 22.70
CA THR A 267 -44.38 -23.44 23.09
C THR A 267 -45.08 -24.36 22.11
N GLY A 268 -44.69 -25.64 22.14
CA GLY A 268 -45.58 -26.72 21.75
C GLY A 268 -46.71 -26.78 22.78
N GLN A 269 -47.78 -26.04 22.53
CA GLN A 269 -49.04 -26.20 23.25
C GLN A 269 -49.58 -27.60 22.98
N ASN A 270 -49.60 -28.42 24.03
CA ASN A 270 -50.55 -29.52 24.17
C ASN A 270 -51.96 -28.96 24.01
N ILE A 271 -52.75 -29.55 23.11
CA ILE A 271 -54.20 -29.47 23.13
C ILE A 271 -54.72 -30.90 23.01
N PRO A 272 -55.62 -31.34 23.92
CA PRO A 272 -56.15 -32.70 24.02
C PRO A 272 -57.04 -33.14 22.86
#